data_AF-A0A3S4FB97-F1
#
_entry.id   AF-A0A3S4FB97-F1
#
_cell.length_a   1.000
_cell.length_b   1.000
_cell.length_c   1.000
_cell.angle_alpha   90.00
_cell.angle_beta   90.00
_cell.angle_gamma   90.00
#
_symmetry.space_group_name_H-M   'P 1'
#
loop_
_entity.id
_entity.type
_entity.pdbx_description
1 polymer ?
#
loop_
_entity_poly.entity_id
_entity_poly.type
_entity_poly.pdbx_seq_one_letter_code
_entity_poly.pdbx_strand_id
1 'polypeptide(L)'
;MDDRFAALREVIAGRTDGGQSGGGTMQIASLLTMLNEYYTQLTIADSALAAGTLPARITAADKLQLEAAKLPAPLKNILLDLTKQGTRKINAGTGDVLNTQMEAMMGDDCRDAIDGRYPFADSPQEVSAEDFNRIFASGGVLDAFWSKQLAPLVDTASDPWRYKPTEGNMTLQGPDLTPFQQAKQIRSVFFNSEGGKKFSWSMQISVVDMDPASRNW
;
A
#
# COMPACT_ATOMS: atom_id res chain seq x y z
N MET A 1 -14.80 47.02 6.29
CA MET A 1 -14.69 46.02 5.19
C MET A 1 -13.24 45.73 4.81
N ASP A 2 -12.28 46.57 5.22
CA ASP A 2 -10.88 46.51 4.80
C ASP A 2 -10.01 45.50 5.56
N ASP A 3 -10.44 45.02 6.73
CA ASP A 3 -9.66 44.08 7.55
C ASP A 3 -9.59 42.65 6.96
N ARG A 4 -10.53 42.30 6.08
CA ARG A 4 -10.65 40.95 5.50
C ARG A 4 -9.44 40.54 4.66
N PHE A 5 -8.69 41.52 4.14
CA PHE A 5 -7.52 41.30 3.29
C PHE A 5 -6.21 41.73 3.95
N ALA A 6 -6.22 42.09 5.24
CA ALA A 6 -5.02 42.53 5.95
C ALA A 6 -3.92 41.45 5.92
N ALA A 7 -4.27 40.21 6.24
CA ALA A 7 -3.36 39.06 6.20
C ALA A 7 -2.83 38.77 4.77
N LEU A 8 -3.65 39.00 3.74
CA LEU A 8 -3.23 38.80 2.35
C LEU A 8 -2.25 39.88 1.89
N ARG A 9 -2.49 41.14 2.30
CA ARG A 9 -1.59 42.26 2.05
C ARG A 9 -0.27 42.11 2.79
N GLU A 10 -0.26 41.53 3.99
CA GLU A 10 0.96 41.25 4.75
C GLU A 10 1.87 40.26 4.02
N VAL A 11 1.30 39.18 3.48
CA VAL A 11 2.02 38.18 2.67
C VAL A 11 2.53 38.78 1.36
N ILE A 12 1.75 39.65 0.69
CA ILE A 12 2.16 40.28 -0.57
C ILE A 12 3.19 41.40 -0.35
N ALA A 13 3.05 42.20 0.71
CA ALA A 13 3.85 43.39 0.96
C ALA A 13 5.13 43.10 1.75
N GLY A 14 5.25 41.96 2.45
CA GLY A 14 6.47 41.57 3.16
C GLY A 14 6.94 42.59 4.18
N ARG A 15 6.02 43.24 4.90
CA ARG A 15 6.33 44.34 5.82
C ARG A 15 6.58 43.79 7.23
N THR A 16 7.85 43.63 7.59
CA THR A 16 8.28 43.74 8.98
C THR A 16 8.65 45.21 9.22
N ASP A 17 8.17 45.81 10.31
CA ASP A 17 8.53 47.16 10.71
C ASP A 17 10.02 47.19 11.09
N GLY A 18 10.88 47.37 10.08
CA GLY A 18 12.32 47.34 10.23
C GLY A 18 13.05 46.89 8.97
N GLY A 19 13.02 47.72 7.92
CA GLY A 19 14.03 47.74 6.86
C GLY A 19 14.43 46.41 6.21
N GLN A 20 13.51 45.70 5.55
CA GLN A 20 13.84 44.77 4.46
C GLN A 20 12.61 44.51 3.57
N SER A 21 12.37 45.43 2.64
CA SER A 21 11.32 45.31 1.62
C SER A 21 11.73 44.28 0.56
N GLY A 22 11.39 43.01 0.78
CA GLY A 22 11.65 41.93 -0.19
C GLY A 22 11.03 40.57 0.14
N GLY A 23 10.66 40.31 1.40
CA GLY A 23 10.27 38.96 1.85
C GLY A 23 8.93 38.44 1.32
N GLY A 24 7.92 39.28 1.15
CA GLY A 24 6.56 38.84 0.77
C GLY A 24 6.44 38.36 -0.68
N THR A 25 6.99 39.13 -1.61
CA THR A 25 7.05 38.76 -3.03
C THR A 25 7.97 37.54 -3.24
N MET A 26 9.05 37.41 -2.47
CA MET A 26 9.91 36.20 -2.47
C MET A 26 9.17 34.95 -1.94
N GLN A 27 8.32 35.09 -0.92
CA GLN A 27 7.52 33.98 -0.38
C GLN A 27 6.47 33.48 -1.38
N ILE A 28 5.80 34.39 -2.12
CA ILE A 28 4.84 34.01 -3.16
C ILE A 28 5.54 33.35 -4.34
N ALA A 29 6.69 33.88 -4.79
CA ALA A 29 7.47 33.27 -5.86
C ALA A 29 7.91 31.84 -5.49
N SER A 30 8.39 31.64 -4.26
CA SER A 30 8.75 30.31 -3.73
C SER A 30 7.55 29.35 -3.71
N LEU A 31 6.38 29.82 -3.30
CA LEU A 31 5.16 29.03 -3.32
C LEU A 31 4.76 28.58 -4.74
N LEU A 32 4.87 29.48 -5.72
CA LEU A 32 4.60 29.14 -7.13
C LEU A 32 5.57 28.08 -7.65
N THR A 33 6.86 28.16 -7.27
CA THR A 33 7.83 27.13 -7.62
C THR A 33 7.48 25.78 -7.01
N MET A 34 7.07 25.74 -5.73
CA MET A 34 6.64 24.49 -5.07
C MET A 34 5.36 23.91 -5.71
N LEU A 35 4.41 24.76 -6.08
CA LEU A 35 3.20 24.34 -6.80
C LEU A 35 3.53 23.76 -8.18
N ASN A 36 4.49 24.35 -8.90
CA ASN A 36 4.94 23.82 -10.18
C ASN A 36 5.67 22.46 -10.04
N GLU A 37 6.51 22.31 -9.01
CA GLU A 37 7.14 21.02 -8.68
C GLU A 37 6.07 19.96 -8.37
N TYR A 38 5.07 20.30 -7.56
CA TYR A 38 3.95 19.42 -7.23
C TYR A 38 3.12 19.04 -8.46
N TYR A 39 2.78 20.00 -9.33
CA TYR A 39 2.08 19.75 -10.58
C TYR A 39 2.85 18.81 -11.51
N THR A 40 4.16 18.99 -11.62
CA THR A 40 5.03 18.13 -12.45
C THR A 40 5.05 16.71 -11.90
N GLN A 41 5.21 16.53 -10.58
CA GLN A 41 5.16 15.20 -9.96
C GLN A 41 3.77 14.54 -10.12
N LEU A 42 2.68 15.30 -10.00
CA LEU A 42 1.33 14.79 -10.25
C LEU A 42 1.15 14.32 -11.70
N THR A 43 1.66 15.08 -12.67
CA THR A 43 1.57 14.72 -14.09
C THR A 43 2.34 13.44 -14.39
N ILE A 44 3.52 13.28 -13.80
CA ILE A 44 4.33 12.05 -13.91
C ILE A 44 3.59 10.88 -13.26
N ALA A 45 3.01 11.08 -12.07
CA ALA A 45 2.26 10.06 -11.38
C ALA A 45 1.00 9.63 -12.17
N ASP A 46 0.25 10.58 -12.73
CA ASP A 46 -0.90 10.32 -13.59
C ASP A 46 -0.51 9.53 -14.84
N SER A 47 0.62 9.88 -15.47
CA SER A 47 1.16 9.13 -16.60
C SER A 47 1.56 7.70 -16.23
N ALA A 48 2.16 7.50 -15.06
CA ALA A 48 2.53 6.17 -14.56
C ALA A 48 1.28 5.31 -14.31
N LEU A 49 0.25 5.90 -13.69
CA LEU A 49 -1.04 5.24 -13.45
C LEU A 49 -1.75 4.88 -14.76
N ALA A 50 -1.77 5.78 -15.74
CA ALA A 50 -2.32 5.52 -17.07
C ALA A 50 -1.57 4.39 -17.80
N ALA A 51 -0.27 4.24 -17.54
CA ALA A 51 0.54 3.14 -18.04
C ALA A 51 0.41 1.84 -17.22
N GLY A 52 -0.45 1.81 -16.20
CA GLY A 52 -0.64 0.64 -15.34
C GLY A 52 0.55 0.34 -14.42
N THR A 53 1.35 1.35 -14.10
CA THR A 53 2.54 1.24 -13.25
C THR A 53 2.39 2.04 -11.96
N LEU A 54 3.15 1.65 -10.92
CA LEU A 54 3.08 2.35 -9.63
C LEU A 54 3.80 3.70 -9.73
N PRO A 55 3.16 4.80 -9.30
CA PRO A 55 3.78 6.11 -9.30
C PRO A 55 4.86 6.19 -8.22
N ALA A 56 5.85 7.06 -8.44
CA ALA A 56 6.80 7.41 -7.40
C ALA A 56 6.16 8.29 -6.31
N ARG A 57 6.76 8.29 -5.12
CA ARG A 57 6.34 9.12 -3.97
C ARG A 57 6.32 10.62 -4.33
N ILE A 58 5.26 11.34 -3.97
CA ILE A 58 5.09 12.76 -4.29
C ILE A 58 5.64 13.60 -3.14
N THR A 59 6.96 13.70 -3.08
CA THR A 59 7.66 14.45 -2.02
C THR A 59 7.32 15.95 -2.00
N ALA A 60 6.89 16.51 -3.13
CA ALA A 60 6.47 17.91 -3.21
C ALA A 60 5.19 18.19 -2.39
N ALA A 61 4.34 17.19 -2.16
CA ALA A 61 3.13 17.34 -1.33
C ALA A 61 3.50 17.61 0.13
N ASP A 62 4.45 16.86 0.70
CA ASP A 62 4.90 17.03 2.08
C ASP A 62 5.54 18.43 2.30
N LYS A 63 6.37 18.88 1.35
CA LYS A 63 6.96 20.23 1.38
C LYS A 63 5.87 21.31 1.36
N LEU A 64 4.89 21.17 0.46
CA LEU A 64 3.82 22.14 0.32
C LEU A 64 2.91 22.18 1.56
N GLN A 65 2.66 21.04 2.21
CA GLN A 65 1.92 20.99 3.47
C GLN A 65 2.66 21.70 4.61
N LEU A 66 3.98 21.48 4.73
CA LEU A 66 4.81 22.13 5.75
C LEU A 66 4.81 23.65 5.59
N GLU A 67 4.95 24.14 4.36
CA GLU A 67 4.93 25.59 4.10
C GLU A 67 3.51 26.18 4.23
N ALA A 68 2.48 25.46 3.77
CA ALA A 68 1.10 25.88 3.94
C ALA A 68 0.72 26.08 5.41
N ALA A 69 1.28 25.28 6.33
CA ALA A 69 1.00 25.38 7.76
C ALA A 69 1.41 26.74 8.37
N LYS A 70 2.38 27.43 7.76
CA LYS A 70 2.91 28.73 8.19
C LYS A 70 2.08 29.92 7.68
N LEU A 71 1.20 29.69 6.71
CA LEU A 71 0.44 30.75 6.06
C LEU A 71 -0.87 31.06 6.82
N PRO A 72 -1.37 32.30 6.76
CA PRO A 72 -2.70 32.61 7.27
C PRO A 72 -3.79 32.00 6.38
N ALA A 73 -5.00 31.87 6.94
CA ALA A 73 -6.19 31.60 6.15
C ALA A 73 -6.47 32.78 5.19
N PRO A 74 -7.00 32.55 3.98
CA PRO A 74 -7.52 31.27 3.46
C PRO A 74 -6.47 30.39 2.77
N LEU A 75 -5.27 30.92 2.49
CA LEU A 75 -4.28 30.25 1.64
C LEU A 75 -3.81 28.92 2.23
N LYS A 76 -3.59 28.86 3.54
CA LYS A 76 -3.33 27.61 4.26
C LYS A 76 -4.34 26.51 3.92
N ASN A 77 -5.63 26.81 4.01
CA ASN A 77 -6.68 25.81 3.81
C ASN A 77 -6.73 25.32 2.36
N ILE A 78 -6.54 26.21 1.40
CA ILE A 78 -6.52 25.87 -0.03
C ILE A 78 -5.38 24.91 -0.34
N LEU A 79 -4.16 25.19 0.14
CA LEU A 79 -2.99 24.36 -0.12
C LEU A 79 -3.07 22.99 0.58
N LEU A 80 -3.55 22.96 1.82
CA LEU A 80 -3.77 21.70 2.54
C LEU A 80 -4.84 20.85 1.86
N ASP A 81 -5.93 21.46 1.38
CA ASP A 81 -6.97 20.71 0.68
C ASP A 81 -6.50 20.22 -0.70
N LEU A 82 -5.76 21.05 -1.45
CA LEU A 82 -5.15 20.67 -2.72
C LEU A 82 -4.23 19.46 -2.59
N THR A 83 -3.32 19.47 -1.61
CA THR A 83 -2.41 18.33 -1.38
C THR A 83 -3.19 17.10 -0.96
N LYS A 84 -4.16 17.23 -0.05
CA LYS A 84 -5.01 16.12 0.39
C LYS A 84 -5.84 15.53 -0.76
N GLN A 85 -6.39 16.35 -1.65
CA GLN A 85 -7.13 15.88 -2.83
C GLN A 85 -6.22 15.14 -3.80
N GLY A 86 -5.04 15.70 -4.12
CA GLY A 86 -4.09 15.04 -5.01
C GLY A 86 -3.60 13.70 -4.46
N THR A 87 -3.19 13.64 -3.19
CA THR A 87 -2.80 12.37 -2.55
C THR A 87 -3.92 11.33 -2.57
N ARG A 88 -5.18 11.72 -2.29
CA ARG A 88 -6.32 10.78 -2.40
C ARG A 88 -6.47 10.20 -3.80
N LYS A 89 -6.39 11.05 -4.83
CA LYS A 89 -6.54 10.61 -6.22
C LYS A 89 -5.43 9.66 -6.62
N ILE A 90 -4.19 9.98 -6.27
CA ILE A 90 -3.03 9.12 -6.57
C ILE A 90 -3.09 7.81 -5.80
N ASN A 91 -3.49 7.82 -4.52
CA ASN A 91 -3.66 6.60 -3.73
C ASN A 91 -4.76 5.70 -4.30
N ALA A 92 -5.90 6.27 -4.70
CA ALA A 92 -6.98 5.52 -5.32
C ALA A 92 -6.50 4.84 -6.62
N GLY A 93 -5.88 5.61 -7.53
CA GLY A 93 -5.34 5.05 -8.77
C GLY A 93 -4.24 4.01 -8.54
N THR A 94 -3.38 4.21 -7.53
CA THR A 94 -2.35 3.22 -7.16
C THR A 94 -3.00 1.92 -6.68
N GLY A 95 -4.08 2.03 -5.90
CA GLY A 95 -4.90 0.89 -5.49
C GLY A 95 -5.50 0.14 -6.68
N ASP A 96 -6.09 0.86 -7.63
CA ASP A 96 -6.67 0.29 -8.85
C ASP A 96 -5.62 -0.44 -9.69
N VAL A 97 -4.43 0.16 -9.86
CA VAL A 97 -3.30 -0.47 -10.55
C VAL A 97 -2.88 -1.76 -9.84
N LEU A 98 -2.73 -1.72 -8.51
CA LEU A 98 -2.36 -2.92 -7.73
C LEU A 98 -3.42 -4.03 -7.85
N ASN A 99 -4.70 -3.70 -7.77
CA ASN A 99 -5.80 -4.67 -7.95
C ASN A 99 -5.80 -5.28 -9.35
N THR A 100 -5.65 -4.44 -10.38
CA THR A 100 -5.59 -4.90 -11.78
C THR A 100 -4.39 -5.81 -12.01
N GLN A 101 -3.23 -5.41 -11.47
CA GLN A 101 -2.01 -6.20 -11.55
C GLN A 101 -2.12 -7.52 -10.79
N MET A 102 -2.77 -7.52 -9.63
CA MET A 102 -3.04 -8.74 -8.86
C MET A 102 -3.88 -9.69 -9.70
N GLU A 103 -5.03 -9.23 -10.19
CA GLU A 103 -5.92 -10.04 -11.02
C GLU A 103 -5.19 -10.62 -12.24
N ALA A 104 -4.40 -9.81 -12.94
CA ALA A 104 -3.65 -10.24 -14.11
C ALA A 104 -2.50 -11.22 -13.81
N MET A 105 -1.87 -11.14 -12.62
CA MET A 105 -0.72 -11.98 -12.26
C MET A 105 -1.09 -13.26 -11.52
N MET A 106 -2.23 -13.30 -10.83
CA MET A 106 -2.58 -14.46 -9.98
C MET A 106 -4.04 -14.91 -10.07
N GLY A 107 -4.92 -14.16 -10.73
CA GLY A 107 -6.36 -14.43 -10.70
C GLY A 107 -6.70 -15.82 -11.19
N ASP A 108 -6.25 -16.17 -12.39
CA ASP A 108 -6.52 -17.49 -12.99
C ASP A 108 -5.81 -18.60 -12.21
N ASP A 109 -4.56 -18.38 -11.82
CA ASP A 109 -3.80 -19.34 -11.02
C ASP A 109 -4.51 -19.71 -9.72
N CYS A 110 -5.06 -18.72 -8.99
CA CYS A 110 -5.75 -18.97 -7.74
C CYS A 110 -7.13 -19.61 -7.97
N ARG A 111 -7.88 -19.17 -8.99
CA ARG A 111 -9.18 -19.75 -9.33
C ARG A 111 -9.07 -21.22 -9.72
N ASP A 112 -8.12 -21.55 -10.58
CA ASP A 112 -7.99 -22.91 -11.09
C ASP A 112 -7.43 -23.85 -10.01
N ALA A 113 -6.47 -23.36 -9.22
CA ALA A 113 -5.75 -24.16 -8.22
C ALA A 113 -6.50 -24.36 -6.91
N ILE A 114 -7.22 -23.33 -6.43
CA ILE A 114 -7.67 -23.26 -5.02
C ILE A 114 -9.17 -23.02 -4.90
N ASP A 115 -9.76 -22.18 -5.74
CA ASP A 115 -11.16 -21.78 -5.57
C ASP A 115 -12.10 -22.99 -5.62
N GLY A 116 -13.03 -23.06 -4.67
CA GLY A 116 -13.99 -24.16 -4.54
C GLY A 116 -13.39 -25.54 -4.20
N ARG A 117 -12.13 -25.63 -3.74
CA ARG A 117 -11.46 -26.91 -3.44
C ARG A 117 -11.07 -27.07 -1.97
N TYR A 118 -11.11 -28.29 -1.46
CA TYR A 118 -10.60 -28.63 -0.13
C TYR A 118 -9.07 -28.44 -0.09
N PRO A 119 -8.48 -27.85 0.98
CA PRO A 119 -9.10 -27.53 2.28
C PRO A 119 -9.69 -26.12 2.42
N PHE A 120 -9.77 -25.34 1.33
CA PHE A 120 -10.20 -23.94 1.38
C PHE A 120 -11.71 -23.76 1.23
N ALA A 121 -12.39 -24.77 0.71
CA ALA A 121 -13.84 -24.90 0.67
C ALA A 121 -14.25 -26.33 1.09
N ASP A 122 -15.49 -26.47 1.57
CA ASP A 122 -16.10 -27.80 1.79
C ASP A 122 -16.44 -28.42 0.43
N SER A 123 -15.53 -29.22 -0.10
CA SER A 123 -15.58 -29.75 -1.46
C SER A 123 -14.94 -31.14 -1.55
N PRO A 124 -15.50 -32.06 -2.34
CA PRO A 124 -14.86 -33.36 -2.60
C PRO A 124 -13.66 -33.24 -3.56
N GLN A 125 -13.47 -32.08 -4.21
CA GLN A 125 -12.30 -31.82 -5.05
C GLN A 125 -11.19 -31.22 -4.20
N GLU A 126 -10.04 -31.87 -4.20
CA GLU A 126 -8.87 -31.44 -3.43
C GLU A 126 -7.96 -30.54 -4.27
N VAL A 127 -7.27 -29.61 -3.59
CA VAL A 127 -6.11 -28.92 -4.15
C VAL A 127 -4.98 -29.94 -4.31
N SER A 128 -4.42 -30.04 -5.52
CA SER A 128 -3.29 -30.93 -5.77
C SER A 128 -2.05 -30.47 -5.00
N ALA A 129 -1.16 -31.40 -4.64
CA ALA A 129 0.10 -31.02 -3.99
C ALA A 129 0.97 -30.12 -4.90
N GLU A 130 0.88 -30.29 -6.21
CA GLU A 130 1.57 -29.44 -7.18
C GLU A 130 1.04 -28.01 -7.16
N ASP A 131 -0.28 -27.84 -7.21
CA ASP A 131 -0.93 -26.53 -7.12
C ASP A 131 -0.66 -25.86 -5.78
N PHE A 132 -0.74 -26.60 -4.68
CA PHE A 132 -0.42 -26.07 -3.35
C PHE A 132 1.01 -25.52 -3.28
N ASN A 133 1.98 -26.26 -3.84
CA ASN A 133 3.36 -25.78 -3.95
C ASN A 133 3.44 -24.53 -4.84
N ARG A 134 2.83 -24.55 -6.02
CA ARG A 134 2.86 -23.47 -7.00
C ARG A 134 2.33 -22.15 -6.42
N ILE A 135 1.27 -22.20 -5.63
CA ILE A 135 0.65 -21.01 -5.05
C ILE A 135 1.38 -20.51 -3.80
N PHE A 136 1.69 -21.39 -2.84
CA PHE A 136 2.09 -20.98 -1.48
C PHE A 136 3.59 -21.06 -1.17
N ALA A 137 4.39 -21.77 -1.98
CA ALA A 137 5.83 -21.90 -1.74
C ALA A 137 6.54 -20.54 -1.77
N SER A 138 7.78 -20.50 -1.25
CA SER A 138 8.63 -19.33 -1.47
C SER A 138 8.92 -19.17 -2.97
N GLY A 139 8.71 -17.96 -3.48
CA GLY A 139 8.74 -17.66 -4.91
C GLY A 139 7.55 -18.20 -5.71
N GLY A 140 6.54 -18.80 -5.05
CA GLY A 140 5.27 -19.15 -5.68
C GLY A 140 4.43 -17.91 -6.02
N VAL A 141 3.24 -18.12 -6.60
CA VAL A 141 2.39 -17.06 -7.14
C VAL A 141 2.12 -15.93 -6.13
N LEU A 142 1.69 -16.28 -4.91
CA LEU A 142 1.38 -15.26 -3.88
C LEU A 142 2.65 -14.56 -3.38
N ASP A 143 3.74 -15.30 -3.19
CA ASP A 143 4.99 -14.75 -2.67
C ASP A 143 5.69 -13.83 -3.68
N ALA A 144 5.59 -14.17 -4.98
CA ALA A 144 6.15 -13.38 -6.06
C ALA A 144 5.45 -12.03 -6.19
N PHE A 145 4.11 -12.01 -6.18
CA PHE A 145 3.37 -10.76 -6.20
C PHE A 145 3.61 -9.94 -4.93
N TRP A 146 3.55 -10.59 -3.76
CA TRP A 146 3.83 -9.94 -2.48
C TRP A 146 5.18 -9.24 -2.48
N SER A 147 6.25 -9.97 -2.80
CA SER A 147 7.62 -9.46 -2.75
C SER A 147 7.85 -8.31 -3.72
N LYS A 148 7.25 -8.39 -4.91
CA LYS A 148 7.42 -7.40 -5.98
C LYS A 148 6.58 -6.14 -5.76
N GLN A 149 5.33 -6.29 -5.31
CA GLN A 149 4.35 -5.20 -5.32
C GLN A 149 4.00 -4.69 -3.91
N LEU A 150 3.73 -5.60 -2.96
CA LEU A 150 3.15 -5.24 -1.67
C LEU A 150 4.18 -5.02 -0.56
N ALA A 151 5.25 -5.80 -0.51
CA ALA A 151 6.26 -5.76 0.55
C ALA A 151 6.86 -4.36 0.81
N PRO A 152 7.12 -3.52 -0.22
CA PRO A 152 7.59 -2.15 0.01
C PRO A 152 6.53 -1.25 0.67
N LEU A 153 5.25 -1.52 0.41
CA LEU A 153 4.11 -0.67 0.75
C LEU A 153 3.44 -1.04 2.08
N VAL A 154 3.66 -2.25 2.59
CA VAL A 154 2.94 -2.80 3.75
C VAL A 154 3.82 -2.80 5.00
N ASP A 155 3.23 -2.40 6.12
CA ASP A 155 3.73 -2.61 7.48
C ASP A 155 3.29 -4.01 7.95
N THR A 156 4.28 -4.90 8.11
CA THR A 156 4.06 -6.28 8.59
C THR A 156 4.38 -6.47 10.07
N ALA A 157 4.76 -5.39 10.77
CA ALA A 157 4.97 -5.40 12.22
C ALA A 157 3.66 -5.20 13.00
N SER A 158 2.61 -4.70 12.35
CA SER A 158 1.26 -4.65 12.91
C SER A 158 0.51 -5.96 12.72
N ASP A 159 -0.45 -6.25 13.60
CA ASP A 159 -1.43 -7.34 13.42
C ASP A 159 -2.85 -6.78 13.65
N PRO A 160 -3.72 -6.77 12.62
CA PRO A 160 -3.49 -7.24 11.25
C PRO A 160 -2.47 -6.37 10.47
N TRP A 161 -1.97 -6.90 9.35
CA TRP A 161 -1.11 -6.15 8.42
C TRP A 161 -1.84 -4.94 7.83
N ARG A 162 -1.12 -3.85 7.59
CA ARG A 162 -1.70 -2.62 7.03
C ARG A 162 -0.75 -1.91 6.08
N TYR A 163 -1.29 -1.16 5.14
CA TYR A 163 -0.47 -0.26 4.32
C TYR A 163 0.23 0.80 5.17
N LYS A 164 1.48 1.09 4.83
CA LYS A 164 2.23 2.20 5.42
C LYS A 164 1.52 3.51 5.08
N PRO A 165 1.56 4.51 5.97
CA PRO A 165 1.02 5.83 5.66
C PRO A 165 1.70 6.45 4.44
N THR A 166 0.90 7.09 3.60
CA THR A 166 1.37 7.91 2.48
C THR A 166 1.47 9.38 2.91
N GLU A 167 1.71 10.28 1.95
CA GLU A 167 1.74 11.73 2.17
C GLU A 167 0.50 12.22 2.94
N GLY A 168 0.68 13.18 3.85
CA GLY A 168 -0.42 13.67 4.70
C GLY A 168 -1.00 12.63 5.67
N ASN A 169 -0.27 11.55 5.98
CA ASN A 169 -0.72 10.45 6.85
C ASN A 169 -2.01 9.77 6.35
N MET A 170 -2.16 9.68 5.03
CA MET A 170 -3.28 8.98 4.41
C MET A 170 -2.96 7.49 4.25
N THR A 171 -3.98 6.67 4.05
CA THR A 171 -3.81 5.22 3.86
C THR A 171 -4.05 4.88 2.39
N LEU A 172 -3.19 4.03 1.83
CA LEU A 172 -3.40 3.43 0.52
C LEU A 172 -4.58 2.46 0.56
N GLN A 173 -5.44 2.50 -0.46
CA GLN A 173 -6.56 1.56 -0.62
C GLN A 173 -6.18 0.52 -1.69
N GLY A 174 -5.26 -0.37 -1.36
CA GLY A 174 -4.84 -1.46 -2.25
C GLY A 174 -5.62 -2.75 -2.03
N PRO A 175 -5.17 -3.86 -2.64
CA PRO A 175 -5.72 -5.19 -2.41
C PRO A 175 -5.83 -5.59 -0.93
N ASP A 176 -6.75 -6.51 -0.62
CA ASP A 176 -6.82 -7.10 0.72
C ASP A 176 -5.49 -7.81 1.06
N LEU A 177 -4.97 -7.51 2.24
CA LEU A 177 -3.70 -8.05 2.74
C LEU A 177 -3.89 -9.38 3.47
N THR A 178 -5.13 -9.71 3.86
CA THR A 178 -5.45 -10.91 4.66
C THR A 178 -4.96 -12.20 4.00
N PRO A 179 -5.19 -12.45 2.69
CA PRO A 179 -4.72 -13.67 2.04
C PRO A 179 -3.19 -13.80 2.05
N PHE A 180 -2.45 -12.70 1.94
CA PHE A 180 -0.99 -12.71 1.97
C PHE A 180 -0.45 -12.96 3.38
N GLN A 181 -1.10 -12.40 4.41
CA GLN A 181 -0.76 -12.68 5.80
C GLN A 181 -0.98 -14.17 6.12
N GLN A 182 -2.11 -14.74 5.68
CA GLN A 182 -2.43 -16.16 5.82
C GLN A 182 -1.46 -17.05 5.02
N ALA A 183 -1.12 -16.69 3.79
CA ALA A 183 -0.16 -17.41 2.97
C ALA A 183 1.23 -17.47 3.62
N LYS A 184 1.67 -16.39 4.29
CA LYS A 184 2.91 -16.42 5.08
C LYS A 184 2.84 -17.40 6.25
N GLN A 185 1.69 -17.50 6.93
CA GLN A 185 1.49 -18.47 8.01
C GLN A 185 1.51 -19.91 7.47
N ILE A 186 0.77 -20.20 6.40
CA ILE A 186 0.80 -21.47 5.69
C ILE A 186 2.24 -21.84 5.35
N ARG A 187 2.99 -20.90 4.75
CA ARG A 187 4.40 -21.11 4.40
C ARG A 187 5.28 -21.44 5.61
N SER A 188 5.07 -20.76 6.74
CA SER A 188 5.85 -21.00 7.96
C SER A 188 5.66 -22.40 8.55
N VAL A 189 4.49 -23.01 8.35
CA VAL A 189 4.17 -24.35 8.87
C VAL A 189 4.58 -25.42 7.87
N PHE A 190 4.23 -25.22 6.60
CA PHE A 190 4.26 -26.26 5.59
C PHE A 190 5.52 -26.25 4.71
N PHE A 191 6.25 -25.15 4.66
CA PHE A 191 7.43 -24.98 3.80
C PHE A 191 8.67 -24.62 4.63
N ASN A 192 8.81 -25.26 5.80
CA ASN A 192 9.92 -25.06 6.73
C ASN A 192 11.19 -25.87 6.39
N SER A 193 11.14 -26.72 5.37
CA SER A 193 12.29 -27.44 4.83
C SER A 193 13.19 -26.55 3.96
N GLU A 194 14.42 -27.00 3.70
CA GLU A 194 15.49 -26.21 3.10
C GLU A 194 15.04 -25.51 1.79
N GLY A 195 15.06 -24.17 1.81
CA GLY A 195 14.68 -23.32 0.68
C GLY A 195 13.18 -23.09 0.48
N GLY A 196 12.29 -23.70 1.27
CA GLY A 196 10.84 -23.43 1.26
C GLY A 196 10.15 -23.67 -0.09
N LYS A 197 10.73 -24.53 -0.95
CA LYS A 197 10.27 -24.79 -2.32
C LYS A 197 9.30 -25.95 -2.44
N LYS A 198 9.25 -26.84 -1.44
CA LYS A 198 8.34 -27.98 -1.39
C LYS A 198 7.69 -28.05 -0.03
N PHE A 199 6.39 -28.29 -0.03
CA PHE A 199 5.64 -28.60 1.17
C PHE A 199 6.16 -29.90 1.78
N SER A 200 6.39 -29.88 3.08
CA SER A 200 6.76 -31.03 3.91
C SER A 200 6.05 -30.93 5.25
N TRP A 201 5.50 -32.03 5.73
CA TRP A 201 4.97 -32.14 7.08
C TRP A 201 5.52 -33.38 7.77
N SER A 202 5.79 -33.28 9.08
CA SER A 202 6.16 -34.41 9.92
C SER A 202 5.12 -34.55 11.03
N MET A 203 4.51 -35.72 11.15
CA MET A 203 3.59 -36.04 12.25
C MET A 203 4.12 -37.22 13.04
N GLN A 204 4.18 -37.05 14.35
CA GLN A 204 4.48 -38.14 15.28
C GLN A 204 3.16 -38.62 15.88
N ILE A 205 2.72 -39.81 15.45
CA ILE A 205 1.53 -40.47 15.99
C ILE A 205 1.99 -41.49 17.04
N SER A 206 1.43 -41.41 18.24
CA SER A 206 1.60 -42.44 19.28
C SER A 206 0.23 -42.96 19.71
N VAL A 207 0.08 -44.28 19.74
CA VAL A 207 -1.16 -44.93 20.17
C VAL A 207 -1.09 -45.08 21.69
N VAL A 208 -1.97 -44.36 22.40
CA VAL A 208 -1.98 -44.31 23.87
C VAL A 208 -2.58 -45.59 24.46
N ASP A 209 -3.59 -46.16 23.79
CA ASP A 209 -4.19 -47.46 24.11
C ASP A 209 -4.97 -48.00 22.89
N MET A 210 -5.06 -49.32 22.73
CA MET A 210 -5.94 -49.96 21.72
C MET A 210 -7.00 -50.78 22.47
N ASP A 211 -8.28 -50.58 22.12
CA ASP A 211 -9.38 -51.37 22.67
C ASP A 211 -9.11 -52.88 22.47
N PRO A 212 -9.08 -53.70 23.54
CA PRO A 212 -8.81 -55.14 23.44
C PRO A 212 -9.80 -55.90 22.55
N ALA A 213 -10.96 -55.33 22.20
CA ALA A 213 -11.91 -55.93 21.28
C ALA A 213 -11.42 -55.98 19.81
N SER A 214 -10.40 -55.21 19.42
CA SER A 214 -9.86 -55.20 18.04
C SER A 214 -8.84 -56.31 17.76
N ARG A 215 -8.57 -57.19 18.74
CA ARG A 215 -7.51 -58.21 18.67
C ARG A 215 -8.00 -59.60 18.20
N ASN A 216 -9.27 -59.73 17.84
CA ASN A 216 -9.88 -60.98 17.39
C ASN A 216 -10.49 -60.85 15.99
N TRP A 217 -9.64 -60.75 14.96
CA TRP A 217 -9.94 -61.12 13.58
C TRP A 217 -8.70 -61.74 12.96
#